data_AF-A0A947CUV7-F1
#
_entry.id   AF-A0A947CUV7-F1
#
_cell.length_a   1.000
_cell.length_b   1.000
_cell.length_c   1.000
_cell.angle_alpha   90.00
_cell.angle_beta   90.00
_cell.angle_gamma   90.00
#
_symmetry.space_group_name_H-M   'P 1'
#
loop_
_entity.id
_entity.type
_entity.pdbx_description
1 polymer ?
#
loop_
_entity_poly.entity_id
_entity_poly.type
_entity_poly.pdbx_seq_one_letter_code
_entity_poly.pdbx_strand_id
1 'polypeptide(L)'
;MRTVVWVAVVVLSACQGGGESESETSEPGAVNANETPPAKAAAADYAGDIERICNAEQLSGADQLDEGARSMHVAQWLGGNIKTEDGRQFLASLARAKAGAKVELLNSQAAKLGLDGCALAKAWSGGGQSTP
;
A
#
# COMPACT_ATOMS: atom_id res chain seq x y z
N MET A 1 4.09 -30.94 32.09
CA MET A 1 3.30 -31.51 30.96
C MET A 1 1.83 -31.29 31.25
N ARG A 2 1.08 -30.63 30.36
CA ARG A 2 -0.38 -30.50 30.41
C ARG A 2 -0.94 -30.44 28.99
N THR A 3 -1.60 -31.52 28.58
CA THR A 3 -2.67 -31.54 27.57
C THR A 3 -4.00 -31.17 28.26
N VAL A 4 -5.15 -30.98 27.60
CA VAL A 4 -5.44 -30.96 26.14
C VAL A 4 -5.79 -29.50 25.74
N VAL A 5 -6.71 -29.07 24.86
CA VAL A 5 -7.79 -29.64 24.04
C VAL A 5 -7.80 -28.90 22.68
N TRP A 6 -8.23 -29.55 21.60
CA TRP A 6 -8.60 -28.88 20.34
C TRP A 6 -10.13 -28.88 20.20
N VAL A 7 -10.72 -27.75 19.78
CA VAL A 7 -12.12 -27.66 19.36
C VAL A 7 -12.16 -27.12 17.93
N ALA A 8 -12.40 -28.00 16.97
CA ALA A 8 -12.70 -27.62 15.60
C ALA A 8 -14.23 -27.46 15.45
N VAL A 9 -14.67 -26.32 14.92
CA VAL A 9 -16.07 -26.10 14.53
C VAL A 9 -16.11 -26.02 13.01
N VAL A 10 -16.68 -27.05 12.38
CA VAL A 10 -16.94 -27.10 10.95
C VAL A 10 -18.39 -26.66 10.72
N VAL A 11 -18.59 -25.65 9.87
CA VAL A 11 -19.92 -25.27 9.38
C VAL A 11 -19.90 -25.34 7.86
N LEU A 12 -20.73 -26.23 7.30
CA LEU A 12 -21.01 -26.27 5.86
C LEU A 12 -22.06 -25.18 5.54
N SER A 13 -21.81 -24.42 4.47
CA SER A 13 -22.87 -23.73 3.72
C SER A 13 -22.86 -24.26 2.29
N ALA A 14 -24.05 -24.55 1.75
CA ALA A 14 -24.20 -25.33 0.52
C ALA A 14 -24.25 -24.47 -0.75
N CYS A 15 -24.04 -25.11 -1.90
CA CYS A 15 -24.13 -24.47 -3.21
C CYS A 15 -25.58 -24.18 -3.65
N GLN A 16 -25.75 -23.03 -4.28
CA GLN A 16 -26.85 -22.62 -5.18
C GLN A 16 -26.10 -21.84 -6.30
N GLY A 17 -26.29 -22.06 -7.60
CA GLY A 17 -27.54 -22.32 -8.31
C GLY A 17 -28.32 -21.01 -8.39
N GLY A 18 -28.46 -20.31 -9.52
CA GLY A 18 -28.03 -20.56 -10.91
C GLY A 18 -29.06 -19.89 -11.84
N GLY A 19 -28.65 -19.46 -13.05
CA GLY A 19 -29.56 -18.89 -14.05
C GLY A 19 -29.24 -17.46 -14.48
N GLU A 20 -28.95 -17.33 -15.77
CA GLU A 20 -29.52 -16.38 -16.75
C GLU A 20 -29.75 -14.90 -16.38
N SER A 21 -28.91 -14.05 -17.01
CA SER A 21 -29.32 -13.00 -17.96
C SER A 21 -30.60 -12.18 -17.71
N GLU A 22 -30.42 -10.95 -17.21
CA GLU A 22 -31.26 -9.81 -17.59
C GLU A 22 -30.39 -8.67 -18.14
N SER A 23 -30.87 -8.00 -19.20
CA SER A 23 -30.12 -6.98 -19.94
C SER A 23 -30.75 -5.61 -19.74
N GLU A 24 -30.20 -4.78 -18.85
CA GLU A 24 -30.61 -3.36 -18.76
C GLU A 24 -29.79 -2.50 -19.72
N THR A 25 -30.37 -2.24 -20.89
CA THR A 25 -29.97 -1.12 -21.76
C THR A 25 -30.20 0.20 -21.03
N SER A 26 -29.13 0.78 -20.50
CA SER A 26 -29.08 2.23 -20.26
C SER A 26 -28.51 2.92 -21.50
N GLU A 27 -29.21 3.94 -22.00
CA GLU A 27 -28.87 4.62 -23.26
C GLU A 27 -27.54 5.39 -23.18
N PRO A 28 -26.87 5.61 -24.33
CA PRO A 28 -25.55 6.26 -24.36
C PRO A 28 -25.64 7.77 -24.05
N GLY A 29 -25.50 8.10 -22.77
CA GLY A 29 -25.24 9.47 -22.31
C GLY A 29 -24.00 10.04 -23.01
N ALA A 30 -24.19 11.03 -23.87
CA ALA A 30 -23.17 11.47 -24.83
C ALA A 30 -22.03 12.26 -24.17
N VAL A 31 -21.03 11.54 -23.63
CA VAL A 31 -19.75 12.09 -23.15
C VAL A 31 -18.98 12.73 -24.32
N ASN A 32 -19.18 14.04 -24.48
CA ASN A 32 -18.56 14.80 -25.56
C ASN A 32 -17.13 15.22 -25.19
N ALA A 33 -16.20 14.73 -26.00
CA ALA A 33 -14.84 15.25 -26.24
C ALA A 33 -13.77 15.09 -25.13
N ASN A 34 -12.66 14.46 -25.58
CA ASN A 34 -11.28 14.82 -25.21
C ASN A 34 -10.69 14.30 -23.88
N GLU A 35 -11.06 13.10 -23.45
CA GLU A 35 -10.31 12.39 -22.41
C GLU A 35 -8.93 11.91 -22.91
N THR A 36 -7.87 12.39 -22.26
CA THR A 36 -6.48 11.98 -22.50
C THR A 36 -6.21 10.61 -21.87
N PRO A 37 -5.38 9.72 -22.47
CA PRO A 37 -5.46 8.28 -22.19
C PRO A 37 -5.22 7.84 -20.73
N PRO A 38 -5.91 6.78 -20.26
CA PRO A 38 -5.90 6.33 -18.86
C PRO A 38 -4.50 5.94 -18.34
N ALA A 39 -3.58 5.53 -19.21
CA ALA A 39 -2.19 5.24 -18.85
C ALA A 39 -1.48 6.44 -18.19
N LYS A 40 -1.82 7.69 -18.57
CA LYS A 40 -1.23 8.89 -17.95
C LYS A 40 -1.81 9.17 -16.55
N ALA A 41 -3.09 8.86 -16.33
CA ALA A 41 -3.71 8.96 -15.02
C ALA A 41 -3.13 7.91 -14.05
N ALA A 42 -3.06 6.64 -14.48
CA ALA A 42 -2.48 5.56 -13.67
C ALA A 42 -1.03 5.84 -13.23
N ALA A 43 -0.20 6.37 -14.14
CA ALA A 43 1.17 6.77 -13.81
C ALA A 43 1.24 7.92 -12.78
N ALA A 44 0.30 8.87 -12.82
CA ALA A 44 0.22 9.97 -11.87
C ALA A 44 -0.28 9.52 -10.48
N ASP A 45 -1.28 8.63 -10.42
CA ASP A 45 -1.74 8.05 -9.15
C ASP A 45 -0.65 7.18 -8.50
N TYR A 46 0.14 6.42 -9.28
CA TYR A 46 1.29 5.68 -8.76
C TYR A 46 2.40 6.60 -8.24
N ALA A 47 2.70 7.69 -8.96
CA ALA A 47 3.67 8.68 -8.47
C ALA A 47 3.24 9.28 -7.11
N GLY A 48 1.95 9.64 -6.99
CA GLY A 48 1.37 10.12 -5.73
C GLY A 48 1.32 9.05 -4.63
N ASP A 49 1.25 7.76 -4.96
CA ASP A 49 1.39 6.68 -3.97
C ASP A 49 2.84 6.55 -3.46
N ILE A 50 3.84 6.68 -4.33
CA ILE A 50 5.24 6.70 -3.88
C ILE A 50 5.54 7.95 -3.04
N GLU A 51 4.96 9.10 -3.37
CA GLU A 51 5.03 10.32 -2.53
C GLU A 51 4.39 10.10 -1.15
N ARG A 52 3.22 9.44 -1.08
CA ARG A 52 2.58 9.05 0.20
C ARG A 52 3.47 8.10 1.01
N ILE A 53 4.09 7.12 0.37
CA ILE A 53 5.04 6.20 1.02
C ILE A 53 6.24 6.98 1.56
N CYS A 54 6.81 7.88 0.76
CA CYS A 54 8.01 8.62 1.15
C CYS A 54 7.79 9.63 2.27
N ASN A 55 6.55 10.11 2.48
CA ASN A 55 6.20 11.06 3.54
C ASN A 55 5.31 10.46 4.64
N ALA A 56 5.19 9.12 4.69
CA ALA A 56 4.21 8.41 5.51
C ALA A 56 4.28 8.69 7.01
N GLU A 57 5.48 8.95 7.57
CA GLU A 57 5.63 9.30 8.98
C GLU A 57 4.90 10.62 9.32
N GLN A 58 5.08 11.67 8.51
CA GLN A 58 4.40 12.95 8.70
C GLN A 58 2.92 12.89 8.30
N LEU A 59 2.59 12.21 7.18
CA LEU A 59 1.19 12.13 6.69
C LEU A 59 0.28 11.27 7.59
N SER A 60 0.85 10.40 8.43
CA SER A 60 0.13 9.63 9.45
C SER A 60 0.16 10.29 10.84
N GLY A 61 1.04 11.25 11.08
CA GLY A 61 1.34 11.79 12.41
C GLY A 61 2.19 10.87 13.29
N ALA A 62 2.82 9.83 12.72
CA ALA A 62 3.72 8.93 13.45
C ALA A 62 4.99 9.64 13.94
N ASP A 63 5.39 10.74 13.32
CA ASP A 63 6.50 11.60 13.78
C ASP A 63 6.28 12.17 15.19
N GLN A 64 5.03 12.25 15.64
CA GLN A 64 4.63 12.70 16.99
C GLN A 64 4.51 11.56 18.02
N LEU A 65 4.65 10.29 17.61
CA LEU A 65 4.50 9.12 18.50
C LEU A 65 5.84 8.64 19.07
N ASP A 66 5.80 7.84 20.14
CA ASP A 66 6.95 7.07 20.64
C ASP A 66 7.48 6.11 19.57
N GLU A 67 8.82 5.95 19.51
CA GLU A 67 9.53 5.19 18.47
C GLU A 67 8.95 3.78 18.22
N GLY A 68 8.64 3.05 19.29
CA GLY A 68 8.06 1.70 19.24
C GLY A 68 6.65 1.64 18.61
N ALA A 69 5.89 2.74 18.61
CA ALA A 69 4.57 2.81 18.00
C ALA A 69 4.61 3.26 16.52
N ARG A 70 5.63 4.04 16.11
CA ARG A 70 5.70 4.67 14.78
C ARG A 70 5.54 3.69 13.63
N SER A 71 6.32 2.61 13.67
CA SER A 71 6.39 1.63 12.57
C SER A 71 5.04 0.94 12.29
N MET A 72 4.27 0.64 13.35
CA MET A 72 2.92 0.07 13.25
C MET A 72 1.93 1.10 12.70
N HIS A 73 1.97 2.33 13.22
CA HIS A 73 1.06 3.41 12.80
C HIS A 73 1.26 3.80 11.32
N VAL A 74 2.51 3.91 10.89
CA VAL A 74 2.88 4.09 9.47
C VAL A 74 2.36 2.96 8.60
N ALA A 75 2.57 1.69 9.02
CA ALA A 75 2.09 0.54 8.25
C ALA A 75 0.56 0.48 8.14
N GLN A 76 -0.16 0.81 9.21
CA GLN A 76 -1.62 0.87 9.22
C GLN A 76 -2.15 1.99 8.31
N TRP A 77 -1.56 3.20 8.40
CA TRP A 77 -1.94 4.32 7.55
C TRP A 77 -1.70 4.01 6.06
N LEU A 78 -0.55 3.42 5.73
CA LEU A 78 -0.20 3.01 4.37
C LEU A 78 -1.17 1.97 3.80
N GLY A 79 -1.64 1.03 4.62
CA GLY A 79 -2.64 0.03 4.21
C GLY A 79 -3.97 0.63 3.73
N GLY A 80 -4.32 1.84 4.18
CA GLY A 80 -5.55 2.55 3.77
C GLY A 80 -5.37 3.67 2.75
N ASN A 81 -4.14 4.14 2.50
CA ASN A 81 -3.89 5.36 1.71
C ASN A 81 -3.23 5.13 0.34
N ILE A 82 -2.88 3.89 -0.02
CA ILE A 82 -2.26 3.55 -1.30
C ILE A 82 -3.29 3.03 -2.31
N LYS A 83 -3.50 3.79 -3.38
CA LYS A 83 -4.58 3.60 -4.36
C LYS A 83 -4.30 2.51 -5.39
N THR A 84 -3.11 2.55 -5.97
CA THR A 84 -2.69 1.73 -7.10
C THR A 84 -2.24 0.34 -6.67
N GLU A 85 -2.36 -0.61 -7.60
CA GLU A 85 -1.88 -1.97 -7.37
C GLU A 85 -0.35 -2.01 -7.34
N ASP A 86 0.32 -1.27 -8.22
CA ASP A 86 1.79 -1.14 -8.24
C ASP A 86 2.31 -0.54 -6.91
N GLY A 87 1.60 0.44 -6.33
CA GLY A 87 1.91 0.98 -5.00
C GLY A 87 1.80 -0.08 -3.90
N ARG A 88 0.76 -0.92 -3.92
CA ARG A 88 0.61 -2.05 -2.97
C ARG A 88 1.69 -3.12 -3.16
N GLN A 89 2.07 -3.45 -4.39
CA GLN A 89 3.16 -4.37 -4.68
C GLN A 89 4.53 -3.82 -4.25
N PHE A 90 4.73 -2.51 -4.37
CA PHE A 90 5.92 -1.84 -3.85
C PHE A 90 5.97 -1.89 -2.31
N LEU A 91 4.86 -1.59 -1.61
CA LEU A 91 4.74 -1.80 -0.16
C LEU A 91 5.04 -3.24 0.27
N ALA A 92 4.45 -4.24 -0.40
CA ALA A 92 4.71 -5.64 -0.11
C ALA A 92 6.19 -6.01 -0.32
N SER A 93 6.89 -5.34 -1.24
CA SER A 93 8.31 -5.52 -1.48
C SER A 93 9.18 -4.84 -0.41
N LEU A 94 8.83 -3.62 0.02
CA LEU A 94 9.45 -2.94 1.16
C LEU A 94 9.26 -3.70 2.49
N ALA A 95 8.10 -4.35 2.69
CA ALA A 95 7.85 -5.15 3.88
C ALA A 95 8.83 -6.33 3.99
N ARG A 96 9.11 -7.00 2.86
CA ARG A 96 9.99 -8.19 2.75
C ARG A 96 11.50 -7.85 2.69
N ALA A 97 11.88 -6.63 2.36
CA ALA A 97 13.28 -6.22 2.23
C ALA A 97 13.99 -6.09 3.59
N LYS A 98 15.31 -6.36 3.62
CA LYS A 98 16.16 -6.07 4.80
C LYS A 98 16.30 -4.56 5.00
N ALA A 99 16.51 -4.08 6.23
CA ALA A 99 16.52 -2.66 6.58
C ALA A 99 17.30 -1.75 5.61
N GLY A 100 18.59 -2.03 5.36
CA GLY A 100 19.39 -1.25 4.41
C GLY A 100 18.89 -1.29 2.95
N ALA A 101 18.28 -2.40 2.54
CA ALA A 101 17.66 -2.52 1.21
C ALA A 101 16.33 -1.76 1.11
N LYS A 102 15.64 -1.48 2.22
CA LYS A 102 14.43 -0.62 2.21
C LYS A 102 14.77 0.81 1.82
N VAL A 103 15.86 1.36 2.40
CA VAL A 103 16.36 2.72 2.10
C VAL A 103 16.70 2.85 0.61
N GLU A 104 17.42 1.87 0.05
CA GLU A 104 17.77 1.85 -1.37
C GLU A 104 16.54 1.72 -2.29
N LEU A 105 15.60 0.81 -1.98
CA LEU A 105 14.37 0.65 -2.75
C LEU A 105 13.53 1.94 -2.78
N LEU A 106 13.40 2.61 -1.62
CA LEU A 106 12.69 3.88 -1.50
C LEU A 106 13.35 4.99 -2.32
N ASN A 107 14.66 5.22 -2.15
CA ASN A 107 15.40 6.25 -2.87
C ASN A 107 15.43 5.99 -4.39
N SER A 108 15.68 4.74 -4.79
CA SER A 108 15.67 4.31 -6.19
C SER A 108 14.31 4.54 -6.85
N GLN A 109 13.20 4.29 -6.15
CA GLN A 109 11.87 4.48 -6.70
C GLN A 109 11.43 5.94 -6.73
N ALA A 110 11.79 6.73 -5.71
CA ALA A 110 11.59 8.18 -5.69
C ALA A 110 12.32 8.87 -6.87
N ALA A 111 13.60 8.52 -7.09
CA ALA A 111 14.41 9.09 -8.16
C ALA A 111 13.88 8.76 -9.57
N LYS A 112 13.37 7.54 -9.81
CA LYS A 112 12.72 7.15 -11.09
C LYS A 112 11.49 7.99 -11.43
N LEU A 113 10.84 8.57 -10.41
CA LEU A 113 9.63 9.37 -10.54
C LEU A 113 9.91 10.89 -10.49
N GLY A 114 11.18 11.29 -10.39
CA GLY A 114 11.58 12.69 -10.34
C GLY A 114 11.33 13.38 -9.00
N LEU A 115 11.18 12.62 -7.90
CA LEU A 115 11.08 13.17 -6.55
C LEU A 115 12.47 13.49 -6.00
N ASP A 116 12.64 14.65 -5.35
CA ASP A 116 13.92 15.13 -4.78
C ASP A 116 14.51 14.23 -3.66
N GLY A 117 13.73 13.29 -3.15
CA GLY A 117 14.17 12.32 -2.16
C GLY A 117 13.01 11.58 -1.49
N CYS A 118 13.30 10.91 -0.38
CA CYS A 118 12.33 10.13 0.36
C CYS A 118 12.54 10.29 1.87
N ALA A 119 11.63 10.99 2.57
CA ALA A 119 11.81 11.31 3.98
C ALA A 119 11.83 10.05 4.87
N LEU A 120 10.97 9.06 4.58
CA LEU A 120 10.96 7.75 5.23
C LEU A 120 12.30 7.00 5.09
N ALA A 121 12.93 7.07 3.90
CA ALA A 121 14.25 6.46 3.69
C ALA A 121 15.34 7.17 4.50
N LYS A 122 15.27 8.50 4.59
CA LYS A 122 16.17 9.32 5.42
C LYS A 122 16.03 8.96 6.90
N ALA A 123 14.81 8.87 7.42
CA ALA A 123 14.55 8.43 8.80
C ALA A 123 15.16 7.05 9.09
N TRP A 124 14.88 6.06 8.24
CA TRP A 124 15.37 4.68 8.43
C TRP A 124 16.90 4.56 8.25
N SER A 125 17.52 5.41 7.44
CA SER A 125 18.99 5.48 7.33
C SER A 125 19.67 6.06 8.58
N GLY A 126 18.96 6.90 9.35
CA GLY A 126 19.48 7.49 10.59
C GLY A 126 19.34 6.58 11.82
N GLY A 127 18.24 5.82 11.92
CA GLY A 127 17.94 4.95 13.07
C GLY A 127 18.32 3.47 12.91
N GLY A 128 18.71 3.02 11.71
CA GLY A 128 18.89 1.59 11.38
C GLY A 128 20.03 0.83 12.08
N GLN A 129 20.76 1.44 13.01
CA GLN A 129 21.81 0.77 13.79
C GLN A 129 21.33 0.38 15.19
N SER A 130 20.59 -0.73 15.26
CA SER A 130 20.47 -1.50 16.50
C SER A 130 21.83 -2.15 16.84
N THR A 131 22.70 -1.36 17.47
CA THR A 131 23.92 -1.87 18.13
C THR A 131 23.51 -2.81 19.28
N PRO A 132 24.14 -3.98 19.43
CA PRO A 132 23.77 -4.97 20.46
C PRO A 132 24.12 -4.53 21.90
#